data_AF-A0A455U8M8-F1
#
_entry.id   AF-A0A455U8M8-F1
#
_cell.length_a   1.000
_cell.length_b   1.000
_cell.length_c   1.000
_cell.angle_alpha   90.00
_cell.angle_beta   90.00
_cell.angle_gamma   90.00
#
_symmetry.space_group_name_H-M   'P 1'
#
loop_
_entity.id
_entity.type
_entity.pdbx_description
1 polymer ?
#
loop_
_entity_poly.entity_id
_entity_poly.type
_entity_poly.pdbx_seq_one_letter_code
_entity_poly.pdbx_strand_id
1 'polypeptide(L)'
;MDDRPLEDIKRHDLIPFAQLATQLEGVMPAHVIYSAFDKRPAGFSPSWLGMLRESLGFKGCVFSDDLSMAGAHEAGDPKARAQAALAAGCDMLLVCNDRAAALEVMLACQGIETKRPAKLRYSRARPDLDALSALGRWRRAHAKLEALANQSKPSAI
;
A
#
# COMPACT_ATOMS: atom_id res chain seq x y z
N MET A 1 9.37 15.21 2.14
CA MET A 1 8.34 16.22 2.46
C MET A 1 7.93 16.86 1.15
N ASP A 2 6.63 17.07 0.95
CA ASP A 2 6.03 17.69 -0.23
C ASP A 2 5.16 18.86 0.23
N ASP A 3 5.46 20.05 -0.25
CA ASP A 3 4.81 21.28 0.18
C ASP A 3 3.79 21.80 -0.85
N ARG A 4 3.56 21.04 -1.92
CA ARG A 4 2.57 21.39 -2.94
C ARG A 4 1.17 21.52 -2.32
N PRO A 5 0.37 22.50 -2.74
CA PRO A 5 -1.03 22.60 -2.34
C PRO A 5 -1.82 21.33 -2.67
N LEU A 6 -2.81 21.00 -1.84
CA LEU A 6 -3.65 19.82 -2.03
C LEU A 6 -4.29 19.77 -3.43
N GLU A 7 -4.67 20.92 -3.99
CA GLU A 7 -5.29 20.98 -5.31
C GLU A 7 -4.35 20.55 -6.44
N ASP A 8 -3.05 20.80 -6.33
CA ASP A 8 -2.06 20.35 -7.32
C ASP A 8 -1.88 18.83 -7.26
N ILE A 9 -1.87 18.27 -6.05
CA ILE A 9 -1.80 16.83 -5.81
C ILE A 9 -3.06 16.14 -6.35
N LYS A 10 -4.24 16.76 -6.15
CA LYS A 10 -5.51 16.25 -6.70
C LYS A 10 -5.54 16.26 -8.22
N ARG A 11 -5.03 17.31 -8.85
CA ARG A 11 -5.04 17.51 -10.30
C ARG A 11 -4.01 16.66 -11.05
N HIS A 12 -3.06 16.02 -10.36
CA HIS A 12 -2.04 15.22 -10.99
C HIS A 12 -1.93 13.84 -10.33
N ASP A 13 -1.34 13.77 -9.14
CA ASP A 13 -0.92 12.55 -8.48
C ASP A 13 -2.09 11.66 -8.04
N LEU A 14 -3.23 12.23 -7.63
CA LEU A 14 -4.40 11.46 -7.17
C LEU A 14 -5.29 10.95 -8.31
N ILE A 15 -5.09 11.39 -9.56
CA ILE A 15 -5.94 10.97 -10.70
C ILE A 15 -6.03 9.44 -10.80
N PRO A 16 -4.92 8.67 -10.82
CA PRO A 16 -5.00 7.22 -10.94
C PRO A 16 -5.73 6.57 -9.77
N PHE A 17 -5.53 7.08 -8.55
CA PHE A 17 -6.19 6.55 -7.35
C PHE A 17 -7.68 6.83 -7.37
N ALA A 18 -8.12 8.01 -7.82
CA ALA A 18 -9.54 8.33 -7.99
C ALA A 18 -10.22 7.41 -9.01
N GLN A 19 -9.56 7.15 -10.14
CA GLN A 19 -10.10 6.29 -11.20
C GLN A 19 -10.15 4.81 -10.79
N LEU A 20 -9.24 4.37 -9.92
CA LEU A 20 -9.08 2.95 -9.55
C LEU A 20 -9.61 2.61 -8.16
N ALA A 21 -10.05 3.58 -7.35
CA ALA A 21 -10.45 3.38 -5.95
C ALA A 21 -11.52 2.29 -5.75
N THR A 22 -12.42 2.11 -6.72
CA THR A 22 -13.48 1.08 -6.66
C THR A 22 -13.03 -0.28 -7.16
N GLN A 23 -11.88 -0.36 -7.84
CA GLN A 23 -11.31 -1.56 -8.46
C GLN A 23 -10.15 -2.14 -7.63
N LEU A 24 -9.43 -1.31 -6.89
CA LEU A 24 -8.30 -1.73 -6.06
C LEU A 24 -8.79 -2.47 -4.81
N GLU A 25 -8.16 -3.60 -4.52
CA GLU A 25 -8.41 -4.38 -3.30
C GLU A 25 -7.53 -3.92 -2.13
N GLY A 26 -6.43 -3.23 -2.43
CA GLY A 26 -5.44 -2.79 -1.47
C GLY A 26 -4.72 -1.50 -1.92
N VAL A 27 -4.40 -0.62 -0.97
CA VAL A 27 -3.58 0.59 -1.16
C VAL A 27 -2.58 0.70 -0.02
N MET A 28 -1.37 1.16 -0.32
CA MET A 28 -0.35 1.50 0.66
C MET A 28 -0.07 3.01 0.57
N PRO A 29 -0.24 3.78 1.65
CA PRO A 29 0.07 5.19 1.70
C PRO A 29 1.58 5.39 1.70
N ALA A 30 2.05 6.46 1.05
CA ALA A 30 3.46 6.80 1.05
C ALA A 30 3.91 7.33 2.42
N HIS A 31 5.16 7.03 2.81
CA HIS A 31 5.82 7.69 3.94
C HIS A 31 6.30 9.12 3.58
N VAL A 32 5.35 9.98 3.21
CA VAL A 32 5.57 11.38 2.82
C VAL A 32 4.64 12.29 3.64
N ILE A 33 5.20 13.39 4.14
CA ILE A 33 4.46 14.49 4.76
C ILE A 33 4.06 15.47 3.66
N TYR A 34 2.76 15.73 3.54
CA TYR A 34 2.18 16.73 2.64
C TYR A 34 1.75 17.94 3.44
N SER A 35 2.70 18.83 3.74
CA SER A 35 2.60 19.81 4.83
C SER A 35 1.46 20.82 4.66
N ALA A 36 1.06 21.08 3.42
CA ALA A 36 -0.08 21.94 3.07
C ALA A 36 -1.45 21.34 3.42
N PHE A 37 -1.53 20.03 3.70
CA PHE A 37 -2.77 19.33 4.05
C PHE A 37 -2.75 18.68 5.43
N ASP A 38 -1.70 17.93 5.76
CA ASP A 38 -1.49 17.35 7.09
C ASP A 38 0.02 17.27 7.38
N LYS A 39 0.40 17.62 8.61
CA LYS A 39 1.80 17.57 9.06
C LYS A 39 2.27 16.15 9.39
N ARG A 40 1.36 15.18 9.44
CA ARG A 40 1.68 13.77 9.62
C ARG A 40 1.97 13.10 8.27
N PRO A 41 2.82 12.06 8.22
CA PRO A 41 2.95 11.24 7.03
C PRO A 41 1.59 10.63 6.64
N ALA A 42 1.36 10.38 5.35
CA ALA A 42 0.05 9.95 4.85
C ALA A 42 -0.49 8.68 5.55
N GLY A 43 0.39 7.71 5.89
CA GLY A 43 -0.01 6.49 6.61
C GLY A 43 -0.41 6.69 8.08
N PHE A 44 -0.07 7.83 8.68
CA PHE A 44 -0.44 8.21 10.05
C PHE A 44 -1.42 9.39 10.08
N SER A 45 -1.97 9.78 8.93
CA SER A 45 -2.90 10.90 8.80
C SER A 45 -4.35 10.41 8.63
N PRO A 46 -5.21 10.56 9.66
CA PRO A 46 -6.65 10.42 9.53
C PRO A 46 -7.25 11.30 8.41
N SER A 47 -6.66 12.46 8.11
CA SER A 47 -7.15 13.34 7.04
C SER A 47 -6.91 12.71 5.66
N TRP A 48 -5.73 12.14 5.42
CA TRP A 48 -5.42 11.44 4.16
C TRP A 48 -6.24 10.16 4.01
N LEU A 49 -6.26 9.33 5.03
CA LEU A 49 -7.00 8.07 4.99
C LEU A 49 -8.52 8.30 4.98
N GLY A 50 -9.00 9.35 5.66
CA GLY A 50 -10.38 9.83 5.58
C GLY A 50 -10.75 10.25 4.17
N MET A 51 -9.94 11.08 3.50
CA MET A 51 -10.16 11.47 2.10
C MET A 51 -10.17 10.26 1.16
N LEU A 52 -9.26 9.30 1.37
CA LEU A 52 -9.24 8.05 0.60
C LEU A 52 -10.56 7.27 0.76
N ARG A 53 -11.11 7.20 1.96
CA ARG A 53 -12.35 6.48 2.27
C ARG A 53 -13.60 7.22 1.81
N GLU A 54 -13.69 8.51 2.11
CA GLU A 54 -14.90 9.32 1.98
C GLU A 54 -14.97 10.01 0.62
N SER A 55 -13.90 10.71 0.22
CA SER A 55 -13.89 11.48 -1.02
C SER A 55 -13.62 10.60 -2.24
N LEU A 56 -12.67 9.67 -2.14
CA LEU A 56 -12.30 8.76 -3.23
C LEU A 56 -13.12 7.45 -3.23
N GLY A 57 -13.85 7.17 -2.14
CA GLY A 57 -14.73 6.01 -2.04
C GLY A 57 -14.02 4.66 -1.96
N PHE A 58 -12.75 4.61 -1.55
CA PHE A 58 -11.97 3.38 -1.48
C PHE A 58 -12.49 2.44 -0.38
N LYS A 59 -12.81 1.19 -0.76
CA LYS A 59 -13.40 0.18 0.16
C LYS A 59 -12.47 -1.01 0.46
N GLY A 60 -11.29 -1.04 -0.16
CA GLY A 60 -10.28 -2.09 0.02
C GLY A 60 -9.50 -1.98 1.33
N CYS A 61 -8.45 -2.78 1.45
CA CYS A 61 -7.55 -2.78 2.59
C CYS A 61 -6.54 -1.62 2.49
N VAL A 62 -6.32 -0.87 3.56
CA VAL A 62 -5.17 0.05 3.67
C VAL A 62 -4.07 -0.65 4.44
N PHE A 63 -2.92 -0.82 3.81
CA PHE A 63 -1.70 -1.27 4.48
C PHE A 63 -1.00 -0.08 5.11
N SER A 64 -0.35 -0.23 6.26
CA SER A 64 0.66 0.75 6.67
C SER A 64 1.88 0.64 5.75
N ASP A 65 2.68 1.69 5.69
CA ASP A 65 4.07 1.53 5.26
C ASP A 65 4.84 0.72 6.32
N ASP A 66 6.08 0.33 6.03
CA ASP A 66 6.92 -0.43 6.95
C ASP A 66 7.20 0.37 8.23
N LEU A 67 6.62 -0.10 9.34
CA LEU A 67 6.74 0.50 10.65
C LEU A 67 8.15 0.35 11.23
N SER A 68 8.99 -0.55 10.70
CA SER A 68 10.39 -0.73 11.09
C SER A 68 11.33 0.28 10.45
N MET A 69 10.88 1.03 9.43
CA MET A 69 11.77 1.95 8.71
C MET A 69 12.31 3.03 9.63
N ALA A 70 13.56 3.44 9.35
CA ALA A 70 14.24 4.50 10.09
C ALA A 70 13.42 5.80 10.14
N GLY A 71 12.66 6.10 9.08
CA GLY A 71 11.79 7.27 8.98
C GLY A 71 10.51 7.20 9.80
N ALA A 72 10.12 6.03 10.33
CA ALA A 72 8.97 5.87 11.20
C ALA A 72 9.30 6.11 12.69
N HIS A 73 10.60 6.17 13.06
CA HIS A 73 11.04 6.36 14.44
C HIS A 73 10.53 7.65 15.09
N GLU A 74 10.20 8.67 14.31
CA GLU A 74 9.63 9.93 14.82
C GLU A 74 8.28 9.73 15.54
N ALA A 75 7.57 8.63 15.28
CA ALA A 75 6.29 8.29 15.90
C ALA A 75 6.40 7.42 17.17
N GLY A 76 7.61 7.20 17.70
CA GLY A 76 7.83 6.53 18.99
C GLY A 76 8.15 5.04 18.90
N ASP A 77 7.83 4.29 19.95
CA ASP A 77 8.05 2.83 20.00
C ASP A 77 7.19 2.08 18.95
N PRO A 78 7.54 0.83 18.58
CA PRO A 78 6.80 0.07 17.56
C PRO A 78 5.30 -0.06 17.88
N LYS A 79 4.95 -0.15 19.16
CA LYS A 79 3.56 -0.22 19.64
C LYS A 79 2.80 1.07 19.35
N ALA A 80 3.36 2.23 19.69
CA ALA A 80 2.75 3.53 19.46
C ALA A 80 2.55 3.78 17.97
N ARG A 81 3.53 3.42 17.14
CA ARG A 81 3.42 3.44 15.68
C ARG A 81 2.26 2.59 15.17
N ALA A 82 2.17 1.34 15.62
CA ALA A 82 1.08 0.45 15.27
C ALA A 82 -0.30 1.02 15.63
N GLN A 83 -0.44 1.55 16.85
CA GLN A 83 -1.67 2.17 17.31
C GLN A 83 -2.01 3.44 16.52
N ALA A 84 -1.02 4.28 16.20
CA ALA A 84 -1.21 5.47 15.40
C ALA A 84 -1.65 5.15 13.96
N ALA A 85 -1.04 4.15 13.32
CA ALA A 85 -1.42 3.71 11.98
C ALA A 85 -2.86 3.14 11.96
N LEU A 86 -3.22 2.32 12.96
CA LEU A 86 -4.59 1.81 13.11
C LEU A 86 -5.60 2.95 13.35
N ALA A 87 -5.28 3.87 14.25
CA ALA A 87 -6.13 5.02 14.56
C ALA A 87 -6.30 5.97 13.37
N ALA A 88 -5.28 6.08 12.50
CA ALA A 88 -5.39 6.83 11.26
C ALA A 88 -6.32 6.16 10.24
N GLY A 89 -6.49 4.83 10.31
CA GLY A 89 -7.39 4.08 9.43
C GLY A 89 -6.71 2.99 8.60
N CYS A 90 -5.47 2.62 8.91
CA CYS A 90 -4.86 1.41 8.36
C CYS A 90 -5.60 0.16 8.84
N ASP A 91 -5.70 -0.84 7.98
CA ASP A 91 -6.32 -2.13 8.28
C ASP A 91 -5.25 -3.21 8.54
N MET A 92 -4.08 -3.10 7.91
CA MET A 92 -3.01 -4.09 8.03
C MET A 92 -1.67 -3.41 8.28
N LEU A 93 -0.97 -3.85 9.31
CA LEU A 93 0.31 -3.28 9.70
C LEU A 93 1.47 -4.09 9.13
N LEU A 94 2.47 -3.41 8.59
CA LEU A 94 3.69 -4.01 8.06
C LEU A 94 4.86 -3.72 8.99
N VAL A 95 5.54 -4.77 9.42
CA VAL A 95 6.79 -4.69 10.20
C VAL A 95 7.78 -5.59 9.47
N CYS A 96 8.72 -4.98 8.76
CA CYS A 96 9.69 -5.69 7.95
C CYS A 96 11.04 -5.76 8.66
N ASN A 97 11.78 -6.85 8.43
CA ASN A 97 13.18 -7.04 8.84
C ASN A 97 13.49 -6.89 10.35
N ASP A 98 12.47 -6.78 11.21
CA ASP A 98 12.61 -6.72 12.67
C ASP A 98 11.59 -7.65 13.34
N ARG A 99 12.07 -8.81 13.76
CA ARG A 99 11.25 -9.84 14.40
C ARG A 99 10.78 -9.43 15.80
N ALA A 100 11.60 -8.68 16.54
CA ALA A 100 11.29 -8.27 17.90
C ALA A 100 10.17 -7.21 17.88
N ALA A 101 10.32 -6.18 17.04
CA ALA A 101 9.26 -5.20 16.81
C ALA A 101 7.96 -5.86 16.32
N ALA A 102 8.06 -6.85 15.43
CA ALA A 102 6.88 -7.57 14.95
C ALA A 102 6.14 -8.32 16.07
N LEU A 103 6.86 -8.91 17.04
CA LEU A 103 6.26 -9.53 18.21
C LEU A 103 5.57 -8.50 19.11
N GLU A 104 6.22 -7.37 19.37
CA GLU A 104 5.66 -6.30 20.18
C GLU A 104 4.38 -5.74 19.59
N VAL A 105 4.38 -5.44 18.29
CA VAL A 105 3.20 -4.96 17.55
C VAL A 105 2.09 -6.01 17.58
N MET A 106 2.40 -7.28 17.32
CA MET A 106 1.42 -8.36 17.36
C MET A 106 0.76 -8.48 18.75
N LEU A 107 1.54 -8.44 19.83
CA LEU A 107 1.02 -8.49 21.20
C LEU A 107 0.19 -7.24 21.53
N ALA A 108 0.65 -6.06 21.11
CA ALA A 108 -0.05 -4.81 21.35
C ALA A 108 -1.40 -4.70 20.62
N CYS A 109 -1.53 -5.36 19.46
CA CYS A 109 -2.74 -5.37 18.65
C CYS A 109 -3.62 -6.61 18.88
N GLN A 110 -3.34 -7.42 19.91
CA GLN A 110 -4.12 -8.60 20.21
C GLN A 110 -5.58 -8.24 20.50
N GLY A 111 -6.51 -8.92 19.80
CA GLY A 111 -7.96 -8.67 19.92
C GLY A 111 -8.49 -7.53 19.05
N ILE A 112 -7.63 -6.83 18.29
CA ILE A 112 -8.07 -5.87 17.28
C ILE A 112 -8.43 -6.63 16.00
N GLU A 113 -9.69 -6.54 15.58
CA GLU A 113 -10.16 -7.16 14.35
C GLU A 113 -10.56 -6.11 13.30
N THR A 114 -10.12 -6.31 12.07
CA THR A 114 -10.63 -5.59 10.90
C THR A 114 -11.20 -6.57 9.88
N LYS A 115 -12.37 -6.23 9.31
CA LYS A 115 -13.06 -7.07 8.32
C LYS A 115 -12.56 -6.85 6.89
N ARG A 116 -11.74 -5.82 6.64
CA ARG A 116 -11.32 -5.45 5.28
C ARG A 116 -10.22 -6.35 4.70
N PRO A 117 -9.20 -6.81 5.46
CA PRO A 117 -8.19 -7.74 4.95
C PRO A 117 -8.77 -9.08 4.51
N ALA A 118 -9.93 -9.49 5.04
CA ALA A 118 -10.61 -10.70 4.59
C ALA A 118 -11.00 -10.65 3.10
N LYS A 119 -11.13 -9.45 2.51
CA LYS A 119 -11.39 -9.26 1.07
C LYS A 119 -10.14 -9.39 0.20
N LEU A 120 -8.93 -9.26 0.77
CA LEU A 120 -7.67 -9.54 0.06
C LEU A 120 -7.45 -11.03 -0.18
N ARG A 121 -8.30 -11.89 0.41
CA ARG A 121 -8.30 -13.31 0.09
C ARG A 121 -8.71 -13.46 -1.36
N TYR A 122 -7.71 -13.56 -2.24
CA TYR A 122 -7.84 -14.25 -3.51
C TYR A 122 -8.41 -15.64 -3.22
N SER A 123 -9.73 -15.77 -3.26
CA SER A 123 -10.47 -17.03 -3.19
C SER A 123 -10.22 -17.91 -4.41
N ARG A 124 -9.46 -17.42 -5.39
CA ARG A 124 -9.03 -18.16 -6.57
C ARG A 124 -7.67 -18.77 -6.31
N ALA A 125 -7.62 -20.08 -6.52
CA ALA A 125 -6.44 -20.95 -6.49
C ALA A 125 -5.14 -20.18 -6.72
N ARG A 126 -4.25 -20.21 -5.73
CA ARG A 126 -2.84 -19.85 -5.94
C ARG A 126 -2.27 -20.93 -6.83
N PRO A 127 -1.99 -20.65 -8.11
CA PRO A 127 -1.19 -21.56 -8.91
C PRO A 127 0.18 -21.62 -8.22
N ASP A 128 0.72 -22.80 -8.01
CA ASP A 128 2.13 -22.90 -7.68
C ASP A 128 2.98 -22.31 -8.84
N LEU A 129 4.25 -22.04 -8.56
CA LEU A 129 5.17 -21.46 -9.56
C LEU A 129 5.26 -22.33 -10.83
N ASP A 130 5.17 -23.64 -10.68
CA ASP A 130 5.28 -24.60 -11.78
C ASP A 130 4.01 -24.58 -12.66
N ALA A 131 2.85 -24.36 -12.05
CA ALA A 131 1.54 -24.27 -12.67
C ALA A 131 1.30 -22.93 -13.37
N LEU A 132 2.12 -21.90 -13.13
CA LEU A 132 1.99 -20.60 -13.81
C LEU A 132 2.11 -20.75 -15.33
N SER A 133 3.04 -21.57 -15.80
CA SER A 133 3.27 -21.84 -17.23
C SER A 133 2.03 -22.45 -17.92
N ALA A 134 1.22 -23.19 -17.16
CA ALA A 134 -0.01 -23.81 -17.62
C ALA A 134 -1.18 -22.80 -17.74
N LEU A 135 -1.09 -21.62 -17.13
CA LEU A 135 -2.13 -20.61 -17.21
C LEU A 135 -2.05 -19.82 -18.52
N GLY A 136 -3.14 -19.83 -19.28
CA GLY A 136 -3.24 -19.06 -20.53
C GLY A 136 -3.00 -17.56 -20.33
N ARG A 137 -3.40 -17.00 -19.17
CA ARG A 137 -3.13 -15.59 -18.84
C ARG A 137 -1.64 -15.30 -18.69
N TRP A 138 -0.89 -16.21 -18.06
CA TRP A 138 0.54 -16.07 -17.84
C TRP A 138 1.28 -16.18 -19.17
N ARG A 139 0.96 -17.18 -20.00
CA ARG A 139 1.59 -17.33 -21.33
C ARG A 139 1.42 -16.10 -22.21
N ARG A 140 0.22 -15.51 -22.24
CA ARG A 140 -0.05 -14.28 -23.01
C ARG A 140 0.76 -13.08 -22.51
N ALA A 141 0.78 -12.87 -21.19
CA ALA A 141 1.53 -11.77 -20.59
C ALA A 141 3.05 -11.96 -20.79
N HIS A 142 3.55 -13.17 -20.57
CA HIS A 142 4.96 -13.53 -20.75
C HIS A 142 5.40 -13.35 -22.20
N ALA A 143 4.65 -13.86 -23.19
CA ALA A 143 4.96 -13.67 -24.60
C ALA A 143 4.99 -12.19 -25.02
N LYS A 144 4.11 -11.35 -24.45
CA LYS A 144 4.10 -9.91 -24.72
C LYS A 144 5.32 -9.21 -24.13
N LEU A 145 5.75 -9.59 -22.92
CA LEU A 145 6.97 -9.07 -22.29
C LEU A 145 8.22 -9.47 -23.08
N GLU A 146 8.32 -10.73 -23.50
CA GLU A 146 9.41 -11.23 -24.34
C GLU A 146 9.49 -10.51 -25.70
N ALA A 147 8.35 -10.25 -26.33
CA ALA A 147 8.30 -9.49 -27.58
C ALA A 147 8.81 -8.04 -27.39
N LEU A 148 8.46 -7.39 -26.28
CA LEU A 148 8.95 -6.04 -25.96
C LEU A 148 10.46 -6.04 -25.64
N ALA A 149 10.94 -7.04 -24.90
CA ALA A 149 12.35 -7.20 -24.58
C ALA A 149 13.19 -7.40 -25.86
N ASN A 150 12.69 -8.18 -26.82
CA ASN A 150 13.38 -8.43 -28.09
C ASN A 150 13.33 -7.24 -29.07
N GLN A 151 12.33 -6.37 -28.97
CA GLN A 151 12.28 -5.12 -29.75
C GLN A 151 13.26 -4.05 -29.25
N SER A 152 13.75 -4.18 -28.01
CA SER A 152 14.57 -3.17 -27.34
C SER A 152 16.08 -3.34 -27.56
N LYS A 153 16.53 -4.32 -28.35
CA LYS A 153 17.95 -4.44 -28.73
C LYS A 153 18.20 -3.59 -29.99
N PRO A 154 18.88 -2.43 -29.89
CA PRO A 154 19.36 -1.75 -31.09
C PRO A 154 20.31 -2.68 -31.85
N SER A 155 20.10 -2.82 -33.15
CA SER A 155 21.06 -3.50 -34.02
C SER A 155 22.39 -2.74 -33.90
N ALA A 156 23.39 -3.42 -33.32
CA ALA A 156 24.77 -2.98 -33.43
C ALA A 156 25.14 -3.02 -34.92
N ILE A 157 25.37 -1.85 -35.48
CA ILE A 157 26.10 -1.64 -36.74
C ILE A 157 27.58 -1.63 -36.41
#